data_AF-A0A3M6W1B9-F1
#
_entry.id   AF-A0A3M6W1B9-F1
#
_cell.length_a   1.000
_cell.length_b   1.000
_cell.length_c   1.000
_cell.angle_alpha   90.00
_cell.angle_beta   90.00
_cell.angle_gamma   90.00
#
_symmetry.space_group_name_H-M   'P 1'
#
loop_
_entity.id
_entity.type
_entity.pdbx_description
1 polymer ?
#
loop_
_entity_poly.entity_id
_entity_poly.type
_entity_poly.pdbx_seq_one_letter_code
_entity_poly.pdbx_strand_id
1 'polypeptide(L)'
;MDLSFLQNVFGEARDTYVGLGRKIWRDLGQVYEDGKNFDPYNVDWHNVNWTAVFMFSVVIGFILIVIIANLLPESEAPGVQEGNTATGDLNGVVRREGDPPIPPPTEIVSLRVYPIKSCRGFEIDGTRLRPSGLTLDRNWMFISKSDRKFLTIRSDPSMTLIDTAVIESTAKSNKGEQLLSISIRNNDKPEEKPQSVAVPAFPTKAWLESNTTLSK
;
A
#
# COMPACT_ATOMS: atom_id res chain seq x y z
N MET A 1 29.17 -54.33 1.90
CA MET A 1 27.97 -54.16 2.76
C MET A 1 27.16 -55.42 2.62
N ASP A 2 26.90 -56.10 3.73
CA ASP A 2 26.23 -57.41 3.73
C ASP A 2 24.73 -57.25 3.47
N LEU A 3 24.17 -58.07 2.58
CA LEU A 3 22.77 -58.02 2.15
C LEU A 3 21.82 -58.39 3.31
N SER A 4 22.33 -59.20 4.25
CA SER A 4 21.65 -59.59 5.49
C SER A 4 21.40 -58.41 6.43
N PHE A 5 22.32 -57.44 6.48
CA PHE A 5 22.21 -56.25 7.33
C PHE A 5 21.11 -55.30 6.85
N LEU A 6 21.04 -55.05 5.54
CA LEU A 6 19.99 -54.18 4.98
C LEU A 6 18.59 -54.81 5.13
N GLN A 7 18.45 -56.12 4.91
CA GLN A 7 17.16 -56.80 5.08
C GLN A 7 16.65 -56.76 6.53
N ASN A 8 17.55 -56.92 7.51
CA ASN A 8 17.20 -56.78 8.92
C ASN A 8 16.78 -55.36 9.29
N VAL A 9 17.53 -54.33 8.85
CA VAL A 9 17.19 -52.93 9.13
C VAL A 9 15.85 -52.52 8.50
N PHE A 10 15.57 -52.93 7.26
CA PHE A 10 14.29 -52.64 6.62
C PHE A 10 13.12 -53.43 7.24
N GLY A 11 13.35 -54.67 7.69
CA GLY A 11 12.36 -55.45 8.42
C GLY A 11 12.00 -54.81 9.76
N GLU A 12 13.01 -54.42 10.53
CA GLU A 12 12.86 -53.79 11.84
C GLU A 12 12.22 -52.39 11.72
N ALA A 13 12.57 -51.62 10.69
CA ALA A 13 11.92 -50.35 10.38
C ALA A 13 10.44 -50.54 10.01
N ARG A 14 10.11 -51.48 9.11
CA ARG A 14 8.72 -51.77 8.72
C ARG A 14 7.88 -52.17 9.92
N ASP A 15 8.40 -53.06 10.76
CA ASP A 15 7.66 -53.56 11.92
C ASP A 15 7.50 -52.47 12.99
N THR A 16 8.45 -51.54 13.10
CA THR A 16 8.34 -50.33 13.94
C THR A 16 7.27 -49.38 13.41
N TYR A 17 7.23 -49.09 12.10
CA TYR A 17 6.22 -48.21 11.51
C TYR A 17 4.81 -48.81 11.57
N VAL A 18 4.69 -50.11 11.30
CA VAL A 18 3.40 -50.82 11.40
C VAL A 18 2.95 -50.94 12.86
N GLY A 19 3.88 -51.15 13.80
CA GLY A 19 3.61 -51.14 15.24
C GLY A 19 3.15 -49.77 15.74
N LEU A 20 3.82 -48.70 15.30
CA LEU A 20 3.45 -47.32 15.60
C LEU A 20 2.07 -46.98 15.02
N GLY A 21 1.80 -47.38 13.78
CA GLY A 21 0.50 -47.19 13.12
C GLY A 21 -0.64 -47.90 13.85
N ARG A 22 -0.45 -49.15 14.28
CA ARG A 22 -1.44 -49.88 15.09
C ARG A 22 -1.67 -49.22 16.45
N LYS A 23 -0.62 -48.71 17.08
CA LYS A 23 -0.71 -48.01 18.37
C LYS A 23 -1.51 -46.72 18.24
N ILE A 24 -1.21 -45.91 17.23
CA ILE A 24 -1.93 -44.67 16.91
C ILE A 24 -3.40 -44.95 16.61
N TRP A 25 -3.71 -46.00 15.84
CA TRP A 25 -5.10 -46.37 15.54
C TRP A 25 -5.90 -46.79 16.78
N ARG A 26 -5.27 -47.58 17.67
CA ARG A 26 -5.89 -47.96 18.94
C ARG A 26 -6.11 -46.75 19.85
N ASP A 27 -5.11 -45.87 19.97
CA ASP A 27 -5.19 -44.68 20.82
C ASP A 27 -6.22 -43.67 20.26
N LEU A 28 -6.33 -43.50 18.94
CA LEU A 28 -7.38 -42.71 18.29
C LEU A 28 -8.79 -43.29 18.52
N GLY A 29 -8.93 -44.61 18.48
CA GLY A 29 -10.19 -45.30 18.78
C GLY A 29 -10.63 -45.07 20.23
N GLN A 30 -9.70 -45.08 21.18
CA GLN A 30 -9.99 -44.75 22.59
C GLN A 30 -10.40 -43.29 22.75
N VAL A 31 -9.68 -42.35 22.14
CA VAL A 31 -10.03 -40.92 22.16
C VAL A 31 -11.42 -40.68 21.56
N TYR A 32 -11.80 -41.42 20.52
CA TYR A 32 -13.13 -41.33 19.91
C TYR A 32 -14.25 -41.79 20.86
N GLU A 33 -14.08 -42.92 21.53
CA GLU A 33 -15.06 -43.42 22.51
C GLU A 33 -15.13 -42.54 23.77
N ASP A 34 -14.00 -42.00 24.23
CA ASP A 34 -13.93 -41.05 25.33
C ASP A 34 -14.61 -39.72 24.95
N GLY A 35 -14.39 -39.23 23.73
CA GLY A 35 -15.03 -38.02 23.21
C GLY A 35 -16.55 -38.17 23.01
N LYS A 36 -17.03 -39.36 22.65
CA LYS A 36 -18.46 -39.64 22.47
C LYS A 36 -19.25 -39.60 23.77
N ASN A 37 -18.63 -39.99 24.88
CA ASN A 37 -19.24 -39.99 26.21
C ASN A 37 -18.79 -38.78 27.07
N PHE A 38 -18.20 -37.76 26.44
CA PHE A 38 -17.70 -36.58 27.12
C PHE A 38 -18.87 -35.73 27.66
N ASP A 39 -18.97 -35.61 28.98
CA ASP A 39 -19.90 -34.70 29.65
C ASP A 39 -19.22 -33.35 29.92
N PRO A 40 -19.62 -32.27 29.22
CA PRO A 40 -18.99 -30.95 29.36
C PRO A 40 -19.22 -30.31 30.75
N TYR A 41 -20.16 -30.82 31.55
CA TYR A 41 -20.47 -30.28 32.87
C TYR A 41 -19.69 -30.95 34.02
N ASN A 42 -19.00 -32.07 33.74
CA ASN A 42 -18.22 -32.83 34.72
C ASN A 42 -16.70 -32.74 34.46
N VAL A 43 -16.24 -31.57 34.00
CA VAL A 43 -14.82 -31.30 33.73
C VAL A 43 -14.22 -30.58 34.94
N ASP A 44 -13.15 -31.14 35.50
CA ASP A 44 -12.37 -30.47 36.55
C ASP A 44 -11.42 -29.43 35.94
N TRP A 45 -11.92 -28.22 35.77
CA TRP A 45 -11.22 -27.09 35.15
C TRP A 45 -9.98 -26.61 35.90
N HIS A 46 -9.77 -27.03 37.15
CA HIS A 46 -8.61 -26.63 37.95
C HIS A 46 -7.35 -27.44 37.64
N ASN A 47 -7.51 -28.65 37.10
CA ASN A 47 -6.41 -29.57 36.77
C ASN A 47 -6.08 -29.62 35.27
N VAL A 48 -6.67 -28.73 34.47
CA VAL A 48 -6.43 -28.65 33.03
C VAL A 48 -5.07 -28.02 32.74
N ASN A 49 -4.26 -28.69 31.93
CA ASN A 49 -3.03 -28.13 31.39
C ASN A 49 -3.35 -27.12 30.28
N TRP A 50 -3.54 -25.85 30.67
CA TRP A 50 -3.85 -24.76 29.77
C TRP A 50 -2.83 -24.55 28.65
N THR A 51 -1.56 -24.90 28.87
CA THR A 51 -0.54 -24.85 27.82
C THR A 51 -0.81 -25.87 26.72
N ALA A 52 -1.23 -27.08 27.07
CA ALA A 52 -1.58 -28.11 26.09
C ALA A 52 -2.83 -27.71 25.28
N VAL A 53 -3.85 -27.14 25.93
CA VAL A 53 -5.06 -26.62 25.27
C VAL A 53 -4.73 -25.50 24.29
N PHE A 54 -3.87 -24.56 24.70
CA PHE A 54 -3.43 -23.47 23.82
C PHE A 54 -2.64 -23.97 22.61
N MET A 55 -1.74 -24.95 22.80
CA MET A 55 -1.01 -25.55 21.67
C MET A 55 -1.96 -26.27 20.71
N PHE A 56 -2.97 -26.98 21.23
CA PHE A 56 -3.94 -27.69 20.40
C PHE A 56 -4.83 -26.74 19.59
N SER A 57 -5.26 -25.62 20.19
CA SER A 57 -6.07 -24.62 19.48
C SER A 57 -5.29 -23.93 18.35
N VAL A 58 -4.00 -23.65 18.56
CA VAL A 58 -3.12 -23.08 17.52
C VAL A 58 -2.93 -24.06 16.36
N VAL A 59 -2.70 -25.34 16.65
CA VAL A 59 -2.53 -26.37 15.60
C VAL A 59 -3.82 -26.58 14.81
N ILE A 60 -4.98 -26.70 15.49
CA ILE A 60 -6.29 -26.80 14.82
C ILE A 60 -6.55 -25.56 13.95
N GLY A 61 -6.25 -24.36 14.47
CA GLY A 61 -6.40 -23.11 13.74
C GLY A 61 -5.55 -23.05 12.48
N PHE A 62 -4.29 -23.49 12.54
CA PHE A 62 -3.39 -23.52 11.38
C PHE A 62 -3.88 -24.51 10.31
N ILE A 63 -4.34 -25.69 10.73
CA ILE A 63 -4.92 -26.69 9.83
C ILE A 63 -6.18 -26.14 9.15
N LEU A 64 -7.06 -25.48 9.89
CA LEU A 64 -8.26 -24.82 9.34
C LEU A 64 -7.90 -23.75 8.31
N ILE A 65 -6.89 -22.92 8.56
CA ILE A 65 -6.42 -21.91 7.61
C ILE A 65 -5.94 -22.56 6.31
N VAL A 66 -5.16 -23.64 6.39
CA VAL A 66 -4.67 -24.37 5.21
C VAL A 66 -5.82 -25.01 4.43
N ILE A 67 -6.80 -25.59 5.13
CA ILE A 67 -8.00 -26.17 4.50
C ILE A 67 -8.81 -25.08 3.80
N ILE A 68 -9.04 -23.94 4.46
CA ILE A 68 -9.78 -22.81 3.88
C ILE A 68 -9.05 -22.24 2.67
N ALA A 69 -7.73 -22.08 2.74
CA ALA A 69 -6.91 -21.63 1.61
C ALA A 69 -6.93 -22.59 0.41
N ASN A 70 -7.12 -23.90 0.65
CA ASN A 70 -7.25 -24.90 -0.42
C ASN A 70 -8.69 -25.08 -0.93
N LEU A 71 -9.71 -24.70 -0.15
CA LEU A 71 -11.13 -24.87 -0.52
C LEU A 71 -11.74 -23.62 -1.14
N LEU A 72 -11.30 -22.42 -0.71
CA LEU A 72 -11.68 -21.20 -1.37
C LEU A 72 -10.83 -21.07 -2.64
N PRO A 73 -11.42 -21.06 -3.85
CA PRO A 73 -10.65 -20.65 -5.02
C PRO A 73 -10.06 -19.28 -4.70
N GLU A 74 -8.81 -19.03 -5.10
CA GLU A 74 -8.28 -17.67 -5.16
C GLU A 74 -9.29 -16.87 -5.99
N SER A 75 -10.21 -16.16 -5.32
CA SER A 75 -10.90 -15.08 -5.97
C SER A 75 -9.78 -14.14 -6.31
N GLU A 76 -9.42 -14.07 -7.59
CA GLU A 76 -8.53 -13.04 -8.09
C GLU A 76 -9.02 -11.74 -7.45
N ALA A 77 -8.24 -11.21 -6.50
CA ALA A 77 -8.51 -9.89 -5.98
C ALA A 77 -8.61 -9.03 -7.23
N PRO A 78 -9.73 -8.30 -7.44
CA PRO A 78 -9.93 -7.59 -8.69
C PRO A 78 -8.67 -6.77 -8.91
N GLY A 79 -7.91 -7.15 -9.94
CA GLY A 79 -6.64 -6.53 -10.23
C GLY A 79 -6.84 -5.03 -10.40
N VAL A 80 -5.76 -4.27 -10.40
CA VAL A 80 -5.81 -2.85 -10.78
C VAL A 80 -6.47 -2.78 -12.16
N GLN A 81 -7.74 -2.37 -12.19
CA GLN A 81 -8.49 -2.26 -13.44
C GLN A 81 -7.76 -1.21 -14.28
N GLU A 82 -7.34 -1.55 -15.50
CA GLU A 82 -6.60 -0.66 -16.42
C GLU A 82 -7.42 0.57 -16.88
N GLY A 83 -8.64 0.77 -16.35
CA GLY A 83 -9.45 1.95 -16.58
C GLY A 83 -9.64 2.76 -15.31
N ASN A 84 -9.43 4.08 -15.41
CA ASN A 84 -9.83 5.08 -14.40
C ASN A 84 -11.37 5.24 -14.33
N THR A 85 -12.12 4.14 -14.35
CA THR A 85 -13.56 4.12 -14.15
C THR A 85 -13.79 4.04 -12.65
N ALA A 86 -14.37 5.10 -12.07
CA ALA A 86 -14.94 5.01 -10.73
C ALA A 86 -16.01 3.92 -10.76
N THR A 87 -15.69 2.70 -10.29
CA THR A 87 -16.61 1.58 -10.22
C THR A 87 -17.61 1.84 -9.08
N GLY A 88 -18.52 2.78 -9.30
CA GLY A 88 -19.81 2.75 -8.62
C GLY A 88 -20.62 1.63 -9.26
N ASP A 89 -20.99 0.62 -8.47
CA ASP A 89 -21.97 -0.37 -8.90
C ASP A 89 -23.27 0.35 -9.29
N LEU A 90 -23.68 0.20 -10.55
CA LEU A 90 -24.91 0.80 -11.08
C LEU A 90 -26.16 0.31 -10.30
N ASN A 91 -26.08 -0.86 -9.66
CA ASN A 91 -27.16 -1.43 -8.86
C ASN A 91 -27.20 -0.88 -7.42
N GLY A 92 -26.14 -0.21 -6.96
CA GLY A 92 -26.05 0.40 -5.63
C GLY A 92 -26.68 1.80 -5.52
N VAL A 93 -27.24 2.32 -6.62
CA VAL A 93 -27.86 3.65 -6.62
C VAL A 93 -29.23 3.57 -5.95
N VAL A 94 -29.27 3.86 -4.65
CA VAL A 94 -30.51 4.06 -3.89
C VAL A 94 -31.18 5.33 -4.41
N ARG A 95 -32.18 5.19 -5.29
CA ARG A 95 -33.02 6.31 -5.72
C ARG A 95 -34.05 6.62 -4.64
N ARG A 96 -34.08 7.85 -4.14
CA ARG A 96 -35.22 8.35 -3.35
C ARG A 96 -36.18 9.08 -4.27
N GLU A 97 -37.46 9.06 -3.90
CA GLU A 97 -38.48 9.80 -4.63
C GLU A 97 -38.20 11.31 -4.52
N GLY A 98 -38.08 11.98 -5.66
CA GLY A 98 -37.74 13.41 -5.73
C GLY A 98 -36.25 13.74 -5.96
N ASP A 99 -35.37 12.75 -6.06
CA ASP A 99 -33.96 13.00 -6.41
C ASP A 99 -33.83 13.54 -7.85
N PRO A 100 -32.94 14.52 -8.10
CA PRO A 100 -32.64 14.98 -9.45
C PRO A 100 -32.05 13.85 -10.31
N PRO A 101 -32.23 13.89 -11.64
CA PRO A 101 -31.69 12.86 -12.53
C PRO A 101 -30.16 12.81 -12.42
N ILE A 102 -29.60 11.60 -12.44
CA ILE A 102 -28.16 11.37 -12.42
C ILE A 102 -27.57 12.05 -13.66
N PRO A 103 -26.52 12.90 -13.52
CA PRO A 103 -25.87 13.49 -14.68
C PRO A 103 -25.29 12.39 -15.59
N PRO A 104 -25.18 12.63 -16.90
CA PRO A 104 -24.57 11.67 -17.81
C PRO A 104 -23.11 11.40 -17.39
N PRO A 105 -22.55 10.23 -17.77
CA PRO A 105 -21.15 9.92 -17.52
C PRO A 105 -20.24 11.04 -18.03
N THR A 106 -19.27 11.42 -17.21
CA THR A 106 -18.29 12.46 -17.56
C THR A 106 -16.91 11.83 -17.73
N GLU A 107 -16.15 12.34 -18.70
CA GLU A 107 -14.78 11.93 -18.97
C GLU A 107 -13.80 13.02 -18.53
N ILE A 108 -12.70 12.61 -17.89
CA ILE A 108 -11.61 13.52 -17.56
C ILE A 108 -10.73 13.69 -18.80
N VAL A 109 -10.80 14.85 -19.43
CA VAL A 109 -10.03 15.15 -20.66
C VAL A 109 -8.59 15.58 -20.41
N SER A 110 -8.27 16.09 -19.21
CA SER A 110 -6.94 16.55 -18.83
C SER A 110 -6.84 16.72 -17.32
N LEU A 111 -5.68 16.38 -16.75
CA LEU A 111 -5.35 16.63 -15.34
C LEU A 111 -4.11 17.51 -15.26
N ARG A 112 -4.17 18.51 -14.37
CA ARG A 112 -3.08 19.48 -14.23
C ARG A 112 -2.79 19.75 -12.76
N VAL A 113 -1.50 19.78 -12.41
CA VAL A 113 -1.02 20.05 -11.06
C VAL A 113 -0.30 21.39 -11.03
N TYR A 114 -0.55 22.18 -9.98
CA TYR A 114 0.06 23.49 -9.78
C TYR A 114 0.96 23.43 -8.54
N PRO A 115 2.21 22.95 -8.67
CA PRO A 115 3.07 22.67 -7.51
C PRO A 115 3.38 23.92 -6.69
N ILE A 116 3.51 25.08 -7.36
CA ILE A 116 3.76 26.38 -6.74
C ILE A 116 2.52 27.25 -6.90
N LYS A 117 2.08 27.86 -5.81
CA LYS A 117 0.98 28.82 -5.81
C LYS A 117 1.24 29.92 -6.85
N SER A 118 0.22 30.18 -7.67
CA SER A 118 0.22 31.27 -8.67
C SER A 118 1.16 31.10 -9.87
N CYS A 119 1.91 30.00 -9.97
CA CYS A 119 2.76 29.69 -11.14
C CYS A 119 2.07 28.78 -12.14
N ARG A 120 2.73 28.53 -13.28
CA ARG A 120 2.21 27.63 -14.31
C ARG A 120 2.27 26.19 -13.84
N GLY A 121 1.15 25.48 -13.96
CA GLY A 121 1.07 24.04 -13.73
C GLY A 121 1.49 23.22 -14.95
N PHE A 122 1.72 21.94 -14.74
CA PHE A 122 2.02 20.98 -15.79
C PHE A 122 0.99 19.85 -15.80
N GLU A 123 0.84 19.23 -16.96
CA GLU A 123 -0.14 18.19 -17.24
C GLU A 123 0.38 16.82 -16.81
N ILE A 124 -0.53 15.98 -16.34
CA ILE A 124 -0.24 14.64 -15.83
C ILE A 124 -1.33 13.66 -16.28
N ASP A 125 -0.97 12.40 -16.45
CA ASP A 125 -1.93 11.36 -16.85
C ASP A 125 -2.71 10.80 -15.65
N GLY A 126 -2.14 10.91 -14.45
CA GLY A 126 -2.75 10.41 -13.23
C GLY A 126 -2.03 10.93 -11.98
N THR A 127 -2.75 10.93 -10.86
CA THR A 127 -2.21 11.32 -9.56
C THR A 127 -3.02 10.71 -8.44
N ARG A 128 -2.45 10.67 -7.25
CA ARG A 128 -3.16 10.30 -6.04
C ARG A 128 -3.96 11.49 -5.53
N LEU A 129 -5.27 11.32 -5.45
CA LEU A 129 -6.16 12.25 -4.75
C LEU A 129 -5.98 12.09 -3.23
N ARG A 130 -5.68 13.18 -2.54
CA ARG A 130 -5.56 13.27 -1.08
C ARG A 130 -6.69 14.15 -0.54
N PRO A 131 -7.00 14.11 0.76
CA PRO A 131 -7.97 15.04 1.37
C PRO A 131 -7.61 16.53 1.14
N SER A 132 -6.32 16.83 0.96
CA SER A 132 -5.82 18.18 0.66
C SER A 132 -5.87 18.57 -0.83
N GLY A 133 -6.27 17.65 -1.71
CA GLY A 133 -6.24 17.84 -3.17
C GLY A 133 -5.32 16.85 -3.88
N LEU A 134 -4.95 17.16 -5.12
CA LEU A 134 -4.04 16.32 -5.90
C LEU A 134 -2.64 16.29 -5.26
N THR A 135 -1.92 15.18 -5.42
CA THR A 135 -0.55 15.10 -4.90
C THR A 135 0.32 16.18 -5.53
N LEU A 136 1.14 16.84 -4.70
CA LEU A 136 2.02 17.97 -5.03
C LEU A 136 1.30 19.30 -5.31
N ASP A 137 -0.03 19.36 -5.34
CA ASP A 137 -0.78 20.56 -5.69
C ASP A 137 -0.72 21.64 -4.60
N ARG A 138 -0.20 22.82 -4.96
CA ARG A 138 0.05 24.01 -4.10
C ARG A 138 0.86 23.73 -2.84
N ASN A 139 1.80 22.79 -2.89
CA ASN A 139 2.72 22.52 -1.77
C ASN A 139 3.76 23.63 -1.54
N TRP A 140 4.01 24.47 -2.56
CA TRP A 140 5.02 25.52 -2.54
C TRP A 140 4.41 26.90 -2.79
N MET A 141 5.08 27.95 -2.32
CA MET A 141 4.66 29.33 -2.50
C MET A 141 5.87 30.26 -2.44
N PHE A 142 5.88 31.28 -3.30
CA PHE A 142 6.85 32.36 -3.19
C PHE A 142 6.44 33.38 -2.12
N ILE A 143 7.43 33.84 -1.37
CA ILE A 143 7.30 34.94 -0.42
C ILE A 143 8.24 36.06 -0.85
N SER A 144 7.79 37.28 -0.65
CA SER A 144 8.62 38.47 -0.84
C SER A 144 9.75 38.50 0.19
N LYS A 145 10.97 38.79 -0.24
CA LYS A 145 12.14 38.84 0.64
C LYS A 145 12.05 40.00 1.65
N SER A 146 11.50 41.14 1.25
CA SER A 146 11.51 42.37 2.06
C SER A 146 10.48 42.33 3.19
N ASP A 147 9.22 42.02 2.86
CA ASP A 147 8.10 42.09 3.78
C ASP A 147 7.53 40.72 4.17
N ARG A 148 8.09 39.63 3.62
CA ARG A 148 7.69 38.23 3.89
C ARG A 148 6.22 37.94 3.59
N LYS A 149 5.59 38.75 2.74
CA LYS A 149 4.23 38.50 2.29
C LYS A 149 4.21 37.45 1.18
N PHE A 150 3.12 36.71 1.11
CA PHE A 150 2.86 35.78 0.02
C PHE A 150 2.69 36.55 -1.30
N LEU A 151 3.33 36.07 -2.37
CA LEU A 151 3.12 36.59 -3.72
C LEU A 151 1.95 35.85 -4.39
N THR A 152 1.14 36.59 -5.16
CA THR A 152 0.02 36.01 -5.91
C THR A 152 -0.11 36.62 -7.30
N ILE A 153 -0.82 35.95 -8.19
CA ILE A 153 -1.16 36.49 -9.52
C ILE A 153 -1.98 37.79 -9.48
N ARG A 154 -2.66 38.10 -8.36
CA ARG A 154 -3.43 39.35 -8.21
C ARG A 154 -2.52 40.55 -8.00
N SER A 155 -1.38 40.33 -7.35
CA SER A 155 -0.36 41.36 -7.11
C SER A 155 0.68 41.42 -8.23
N ASP A 156 1.04 40.25 -8.78
CA ASP A 156 2.01 40.14 -9.87
C ASP A 156 1.59 39.03 -10.86
N PRO A 157 0.97 39.40 -12.00
CA PRO A 157 0.54 38.42 -13.00
C PRO A 157 1.71 37.74 -13.72
N SER A 158 2.93 38.29 -13.66
CA SER A 158 4.12 37.70 -14.30
C SER A 158 4.50 36.34 -13.73
N MET A 159 4.04 36.01 -12.52
CA MET A 159 4.21 34.68 -11.91
C MET A 159 3.69 33.54 -12.79
N THR A 160 2.72 33.82 -13.67
CA THR A 160 2.17 32.84 -14.63
C THR A 160 3.15 32.45 -15.74
N LEU A 161 4.23 33.21 -15.93
CA LEU A 161 5.32 32.93 -16.88
C LEU A 161 6.38 32.00 -16.30
N ILE A 162 6.31 31.71 -15.00
CA ILE A 162 7.21 30.78 -14.32
C ILE A 162 6.72 29.36 -14.60
N ASP A 163 7.53 28.60 -15.34
CA ASP A 163 7.29 27.19 -15.59
C ASP A 163 7.70 26.33 -14.40
N THR A 164 6.95 25.25 -14.21
CA THR A 164 7.26 24.22 -13.22
C THR A 164 7.24 22.85 -13.87
N ALA A 165 8.13 21.97 -13.43
CA ALA A 165 8.19 20.58 -13.86
C ALA A 165 8.76 19.70 -12.75
N VAL A 166 8.42 18.42 -12.76
CA VAL A 166 9.10 17.42 -11.92
C VAL A 166 10.17 16.74 -12.76
N ILE A 167 11.40 16.72 -12.24
CA ILE A 167 12.56 16.09 -12.88
C ILE A 167 13.18 15.09 -11.90
N GLU A 168 13.87 14.09 -12.42
CA GLU A 168 14.68 13.19 -11.60
C GLU A 168 16.09 13.75 -11.40
N SER A 169 16.57 13.67 -10.18
CA SER A 169 17.94 14.04 -9.84
C SER A 169 18.94 13.06 -10.45
N THR A 170 19.88 13.61 -11.23
CA THR A 170 20.99 12.87 -11.84
C THR A 170 22.26 12.88 -10.99
N ALA A 171 22.27 13.64 -9.88
CA ALA A 171 23.42 13.77 -9.00
C ALA A 171 23.69 12.45 -8.25
N LYS A 172 24.98 12.06 -8.13
CA LYS A 172 25.39 10.81 -7.47
C LYS A 172 24.90 10.69 -6.02
N SER A 173 24.77 11.80 -5.31
CA SER A 173 24.34 11.84 -3.91
C SER A 173 22.84 11.59 -3.72
N ASN A 174 22.02 11.92 -4.72
CA ASN A 174 20.56 12.01 -4.60
C ASN A 174 19.88 11.31 -5.79
N LYS A 175 20.50 10.27 -6.34
CA LYS A 175 20.06 9.66 -7.60
C LYS A 175 18.65 9.08 -7.45
N GLY A 176 17.74 9.51 -8.32
CA GLY A 176 16.34 9.07 -8.32
C GLY A 176 15.41 9.87 -7.40
N GLU A 177 15.90 10.89 -6.69
CA GLU A 177 15.01 11.83 -6.01
C GLU A 177 14.25 12.70 -7.02
N GLN A 178 12.95 12.90 -6.77
CA GLN A 178 12.13 13.79 -7.57
C GLN A 178 12.34 15.25 -7.12
N LEU A 179 12.77 16.10 -8.04
CA LEU A 179 12.98 17.51 -7.85
C LEU A 179 11.90 18.31 -8.58
N LEU A 180 11.44 19.38 -7.97
CA LEU A 180 10.63 20.43 -8.58
C LEU A 180 11.58 21.44 -9.23
N SER A 181 11.61 21.42 -10.56
CA SER A 181 12.29 22.41 -11.40
C SER A 181 11.40 23.63 -11.59
N ILE A 182 11.99 24.81 -11.44
CA ILE A 182 11.37 26.12 -11.54
C ILE A 182 12.18 26.90 -12.55
N SER A 183 11.58 27.33 -13.65
CA SER A 183 12.30 28.07 -14.71
C SER A 183 11.54 29.29 -15.18
N ILE A 184 12.29 30.35 -15.47
CA ILE A 184 11.75 31.59 -16.05
C ILE A 184 12.10 31.57 -17.54
N ARG A 185 11.08 31.68 -18.40
CA ARG A 185 11.28 31.82 -19.85
C ARG A 185 11.93 33.17 -20.13
N ASN A 186 13.07 33.16 -20.83
CA ASN A 186 13.64 34.37 -21.37
C ASN A 186 13.15 34.55 -22.81
N ASN A 187 12.14 35.39 -23.00
CA ASN A 187 11.58 35.65 -24.34
C ASN A 187 12.52 36.50 -25.22
N ASP A 188 13.40 37.29 -24.62
CA ASP A 188 14.27 38.21 -25.35
C ASP A 188 15.49 37.49 -25.95
N LYS A 189 15.85 36.32 -25.41
CA LYS A 189 16.98 35.49 -25.88
C LYS A 189 16.65 34.00 -25.77
N PRO A 190 15.95 33.43 -26.76
CA PRO A 190 15.51 32.03 -26.74
C PRO A 190 16.66 31.02 -26.77
N GLU A 191 17.82 31.41 -27.31
CA GLU A 191 19.03 30.59 -27.37
C GLU A 191 19.75 30.43 -26.01
N GLU A 192 19.50 31.32 -25.05
CA GLU A 192 20.15 31.26 -23.74
C GLU A 192 19.40 30.29 -22.82
N LYS A 193 20.16 29.46 -22.09
CA LYS A 193 19.59 28.48 -21.16
C LYS A 193 18.73 29.21 -20.11
N PRO A 194 17.46 28.81 -19.91
CA PRO A 194 16.58 29.50 -18.99
C PRO A 194 17.14 29.43 -17.56
N GLN A 195 17.02 30.56 -16.85
CA GLN A 195 17.36 30.61 -15.43
C GLN A 195 16.44 29.66 -14.69
N SER A 196 17.04 28.67 -14.02
CA SER A 196 16.31 27.60 -13.36
C SER A 196 16.86 27.32 -11.97
N VAL A 197 15.95 26.97 -11.08
CA VAL A 197 16.22 26.54 -9.71
C VAL A 197 15.48 25.22 -9.48
N ALA A 198 16.11 24.28 -8.78
CA ALA A 198 15.50 23.01 -8.42
C ALA A 198 15.46 22.85 -6.90
N VAL A 199 14.31 22.41 -6.38
CA VAL A 199 14.11 22.05 -4.98
C VAL A 199 13.54 20.63 -4.91
N PRO A 200 13.66 19.90 -3.79
CA PRO A 200 13.01 18.59 -3.69
C PRO A 200 11.49 18.71 -3.87
N ALA A 201 10.88 17.89 -4.72
CA ALA A 201 9.41 17.92 -4.90
C ALA A 201 8.70 17.47 -3.61
N PHE A 202 9.30 16.49 -2.91
CA PHE A 202 8.84 15.96 -1.63
C PHE A 202 9.97 16.11 -0.60
N PRO A 203 10.14 17.30 0.00
CA PRO A 203 11.26 17.56 0.90
C PRO A 203 11.13 16.73 2.18
N THR A 204 12.24 16.17 2.63
CA THR A 204 12.32 15.51 3.93
C THR A 204 12.35 16.53 5.06
N LYS A 205 11.97 16.11 6.27
CA LYS A 205 12.03 16.99 7.45
C LYS A 205 13.44 17.55 7.68
N ALA A 206 14.46 16.71 7.54
CA ALA A 206 15.86 17.11 7.68
C ALA A 206 16.26 18.17 6.65
N TRP A 207 15.82 18.02 5.38
CA TRP A 207 16.09 19.02 4.35
C TRP A 207 15.40 20.35 4.65
N LEU A 208 14.17 20.33 5.16
CA LEU A 208 13.48 21.56 5.57
C LEU A 208 14.22 22.23 6.73
N GLU A 209 14.58 21.49 7.77
CA GLU A 209 15.32 22.03 8.92
C GLU A 209 16.66 22.67 8.50
N SER A 210 17.38 22.08 7.53
CA SER A 210 18.65 22.63 7.03
C SER A 210 18.50 23.82 6.08
N ASN A 211 17.37 23.95 5.37
CA ASN A 211 17.17 24.97 4.33
C ASN A 211 16.17 26.08 4.71
N THR A 212 15.53 25.98 5.88
CA THR A 212 14.56 26.99 6.37
C THR A 212 15.15 27.95 7.40
N THR A 213 16.48 27.99 7.56
CA THR A 213 17.14 28.99 8.41
C THR A 213 17.08 30.37 7.76
N LEU A 214 16.49 31.34 8.46
CA LEU A 214 16.49 32.74 8.04
C LEU A 214 17.93 33.25 7.96
N SER A 215 18.43 33.52 6.75
CA SER A 215 19.64 34.34 6.62
C SER A 215 19.28 35.76 7.08
N LYS A 216 20.02 36.26 8.07
CA LYS A 216 19.87 37.64 8.54
C LYS A 216 20.11 38.65 7.43
#